data_AF-A0A0J9SSI8-F1
#
_entry.id   AF-A0A0J9SSI8-F1
#
_cell.length_a   1.000
_cell.length_b   1.000
_cell.length_c   1.000
_cell.angle_alpha   90.00
_cell.angle_beta   90.00
_cell.angle_gamma   90.00
#
_symmetry.space_group_name_H-M   'P 1'
#
loop_
_entity.id
_entity.type
_entity.pdbx_description
1 polymer ?
#
loop_
_entity_poly.entity_id
_entity_poly.type
_entity_poly.pdbx_seq_one_letter_code
_entity_poly.pdbx_strand_id
1 'polypeptide(L)'
;MTTEEESQAGAAQGGSQQLEKDEPTIEGTGKKAEAKNEDVQKRFEALNNTIENMNIHFNTILKDNEEKYILAFNTYMYDVQKEIRVLKKIVKEEKIRELKEERVKKLQKELKWYINECLRLDNVSQFLKKEAEKWKRNSELMKNHMLFLEKKLAKMYDKVILKEETGVKAETGTQAKEGPFYRKEGSAQKRNAAPRKAQKREQYGGGAQCGGQSEGGNAECTPKNKAKMEENNAKELQHKVANLEKKLKKQINMNCSLQEKLTKHYIEKSQYEKLFMECAQQVKKDLAKLAMSNDKEKYVEENFTSLMNEAELSYFTKEEKKKLLVSFFSSNDLIQFVKKNVFCKERASFDLQSKNSYPSTAVKYQKRSDISPFIL
;
A
#
# COMPACT_ATOMS: atom_id res chain seq x y z
N MET A 1 20.01 -32.47 -28.33
CA MET A 1 21.08 -33.33 -28.86
C MET A 1 20.42 -34.49 -29.55
N THR A 2 20.44 -34.43 -30.87
CA THR A 2 20.02 -35.44 -31.85
C THR A 2 21.00 -36.59 -31.89
N THR A 3 20.52 -37.82 -32.13
CA THR A 3 21.10 -38.76 -33.12
C THR A 3 20.13 -39.92 -33.37
N GLU A 4 19.75 -40.05 -34.64
CA GLU A 4 19.22 -41.24 -35.30
C GLU A 4 20.37 -42.15 -35.77
N GLU A 5 20.01 -43.22 -36.51
CA GLU A 5 20.81 -44.13 -37.36
C GLU A 5 21.49 -45.34 -36.66
N GLU A 6 21.58 -46.55 -37.22
CA GLU A 6 21.00 -47.20 -38.41
C GLU A 6 21.28 -48.73 -38.33
N SER A 7 20.41 -49.50 -38.97
CA SER A 7 20.57 -50.78 -39.71
C SER A 7 21.87 -51.59 -39.67
N GLN A 8 21.74 -52.92 -39.55
CA GLN A 8 22.44 -53.85 -40.46
C GLN A 8 21.74 -55.22 -40.58
N ALA A 9 21.45 -55.59 -41.82
CA ALA A 9 21.00 -56.90 -42.27
C ALA A 9 22.19 -57.75 -42.75
N GLY A 10 22.08 -59.08 -42.64
CA GLY A 10 23.01 -60.02 -43.23
C GLY A 10 22.34 -61.37 -43.50
N ALA A 11 22.24 -61.73 -44.79
CA ALA A 11 21.75 -63.00 -45.31
C ALA A 11 22.86 -63.70 -46.10
N ALA A 12 23.01 -65.02 -45.97
CA ALA A 12 23.64 -65.97 -46.91
C ALA A 12 23.48 -67.39 -46.35
N GLN A 13 22.66 -68.27 -46.95
CA GLN A 13 22.95 -69.23 -48.03
C GLN A 13 23.59 -70.58 -47.59
N GLY A 14 22.82 -71.65 -47.78
CA GLY A 14 23.20 -72.80 -48.64
C GLY A 14 24.01 -73.96 -48.06
N GLY A 15 23.55 -75.19 -48.30
CA GLY A 15 24.41 -76.37 -48.40
C GLY A 15 23.86 -77.68 -47.81
N SER A 16 23.22 -78.49 -48.65
CA SER A 16 22.80 -79.88 -48.38
C SER A 16 23.99 -80.85 -48.24
N GLN A 17 23.84 -81.95 -47.48
CA GLN A 17 24.26 -83.31 -47.89
C GLN A 17 23.75 -84.42 -46.96
N GLN A 18 23.48 -85.57 -47.57
CA GLN A 18 22.84 -86.78 -47.06
C GLN A 18 23.87 -87.85 -46.65
N LEU A 19 23.39 -88.78 -45.79
CA LEU A 19 23.72 -90.22 -45.70
C LEU A 19 25.15 -90.64 -45.29
N GLU A 20 25.25 -91.37 -44.17
CA GLU A 20 25.64 -92.79 -44.21
C GLU A 20 25.34 -93.52 -42.88
N LYS A 21 24.86 -94.75 -43.02
CA LYS A 21 24.77 -95.77 -41.96
C LYS A 21 26.17 -96.36 -41.78
N ASP A 22 26.55 -96.68 -40.55
CA ASP A 22 27.28 -97.93 -40.27
C ASP A 22 27.23 -98.25 -38.77
N GLU A 23 26.64 -99.41 -38.48
CA GLU A 23 26.67 -100.11 -37.20
C GLU A 23 27.71 -101.23 -37.33
N PRO A 24 28.55 -101.46 -36.32
CA PRO A 24 28.99 -102.82 -36.07
C PRO A 24 28.71 -103.25 -34.63
N THR A 25 28.35 -104.52 -34.57
CA THR A 25 27.88 -105.30 -33.44
C THR A 25 28.88 -105.44 -32.29
N ILE A 26 28.26 -105.59 -31.13
CA ILE A 26 28.71 -105.84 -29.76
C ILE A 26 29.66 -107.05 -29.66
N GLU A 27 30.73 -106.91 -28.85
CA GLU A 27 31.06 -107.81 -27.73
C GLU A 27 32.34 -107.36 -27.01
N GLY A 28 32.20 -106.87 -25.76
CA GLY A 28 33.33 -106.59 -24.85
C GLY A 28 33.31 -105.29 -24.04
N THR A 29 32.26 -104.46 -24.09
CA THR A 29 32.31 -103.05 -23.60
C THR A 29 31.36 -102.68 -22.45
N GLY A 30 30.56 -103.60 -21.91
CA GLY A 30 29.52 -103.28 -20.90
C GLY A 30 30.02 -102.51 -19.67
N LYS A 31 31.09 -102.99 -19.01
CA LYS A 31 31.66 -102.31 -17.82
C LYS A 31 32.37 -100.99 -18.13
N LYS A 32 32.84 -100.79 -19.37
CA LYS A 32 33.57 -99.57 -19.78
C LYS A 32 32.63 -98.48 -20.30
N ALA A 33 31.45 -98.87 -20.81
CA ALA A 33 30.39 -97.97 -21.23
C ALA A 33 29.62 -97.41 -20.02
N GLU A 34 29.31 -98.24 -19.02
CA GLU A 34 28.67 -97.80 -17.76
C GLU A 34 29.54 -96.78 -17.00
N ALA A 35 30.84 -97.04 -16.85
CA ALA A 35 31.78 -96.10 -16.20
C ALA A 35 31.93 -94.77 -16.95
N LYS A 36 31.86 -94.78 -18.30
CA LYS A 36 31.84 -93.56 -19.11
C LYS A 36 30.52 -92.80 -18.96
N ASN A 37 29.40 -93.50 -18.80
CA ASN A 37 28.10 -92.89 -18.60
C ASN A 37 28.00 -92.22 -17.22
N GLU A 38 28.56 -92.84 -16.17
CA GLU A 38 28.70 -92.20 -14.85
C GLU A 38 29.59 -90.95 -14.87
N ASP A 39 30.71 -90.96 -15.62
CA ASP A 39 31.57 -89.76 -15.73
C ASP A 39 30.86 -88.63 -16.49
N VAL A 40 30.07 -88.96 -17.51
CA VAL A 40 29.21 -88.00 -18.22
C VAL A 40 28.13 -87.45 -17.29
N GLN A 41 27.48 -88.29 -16.50
CA GLN A 41 26.46 -87.88 -15.53
C GLN A 41 27.04 -86.93 -14.46
N LYS A 42 28.22 -87.25 -13.91
CA LYS A 42 28.92 -86.39 -12.94
C LYS A 42 29.35 -85.06 -13.53
N ARG A 43 29.83 -85.05 -14.78
CA ARG A 43 30.16 -83.80 -15.49
C ARG A 43 28.91 -82.96 -15.76
N PHE A 44 27.79 -83.60 -16.07
CA PHE A 44 26.51 -82.93 -16.27
C PHE A 44 25.97 -82.33 -14.97
N GLU A 45 26.06 -83.06 -13.85
CA GLU A 45 25.72 -82.56 -12.51
C GLU A 45 26.64 -81.40 -12.09
N ALA A 46 27.95 -81.49 -12.35
CA ALA A 46 28.89 -80.40 -12.07
C ALA A 46 28.57 -79.15 -12.91
N LEU A 47 28.21 -79.33 -14.18
CA LEU A 47 27.79 -78.25 -15.06
C LEU A 47 26.48 -77.61 -14.57
N ASN A 48 25.47 -78.42 -14.23
CA ASN A 48 24.19 -77.92 -13.70
C ASN A 48 24.39 -77.17 -12.38
N ASN A 49 25.19 -77.69 -11.46
CA ASN A 49 25.55 -76.99 -10.22
C ASN A 49 26.27 -75.68 -10.51
N THR A 50 27.12 -75.63 -11.53
CA THR A 50 27.79 -74.39 -11.94
C THR A 50 26.80 -73.38 -12.53
N ILE A 51 25.89 -73.84 -13.39
CA ILE A 51 24.82 -73.00 -13.98
C ILE A 51 23.90 -72.45 -12.88
N GLU A 52 23.51 -73.29 -11.92
CA GLU A 52 22.65 -72.88 -10.81
C GLU A 52 23.36 -71.88 -9.89
N ASN A 53 24.63 -72.12 -9.56
CA ASN A 53 25.46 -71.16 -8.82
C ASN A 53 25.62 -69.83 -9.57
N MET A 54 25.81 -69.85 -10.89
CA MET A 54 25.87 -68.63 -11.70
C MET A 54 24.54 -67.88 -11.69
N ASN A 55 23.41 -68.59 -11.75
CA ASN A 55 22.09 -67.98 -11.69
C ASN A 55 21.82 -67.34 -10.32
N ILE A 56 22.20 -68.00 -9.22
CA ILE A 56 22.11 -67.44 -7.87
C ILE A 56 22.97 -66.19 -7.74
N HIS A 57 24.22 -66.24 -8.22
CA HIS A 57 25.14 -65.11 -8.17
C HIS A 57 24.64 -63.93 -9.02
N PHE A 58 24.10 -64.19 -10.21
CA PHE A 58 23.54 -63.17 -11.09
C PHE A 58 22.33 -62.48 -10.45
N ASN A 59 21.39 -63.24 -9.89
CA ASN A 59 20.24 -62.68 -9.17
C ASN A 59 20.67 -61.89 -7.93
N THR A 60 21.71 -62.35 -7.23
CA THR A 60 22.29 -61.62 -6.10
C THR A 60 22.86 -60.29 -6.55
N ILE A 61 23.66 -60.27 -7.62
CA ILE A 61 24.22 -59.03 -8.19
C ILE A 61 23.11 -58.09 -8.65
N LEU A 62 22.07 -58.59 -9.32
CA LEU A 62 20.97 -57.74 -9.77
C LEU A 62 20.26 -57.07 -8.60
N LYS A 63 19.94 -57.84 -7.55
CA LYS A 63 19.32 -57.30 -6.34
C LYS A 63 20.21 -56.27 -5.66
N ASP A 64 21.50 -56.56 -5.53
CA ASP A 64 22.47 -55.67 -4.89
C ASP A 64 22.65 -54.35 -5.68
N ASN A 65 22.55 -54.42 -7.02
CA ASN A 65 22.56 -53.23 -7.87
C ASN A 65 21.26 -52.43 -7.74
N GLU A 66 20.10 -53.09 -7.77
CA GLU A 66 18.81 -52.44 -7.58
C GLU A 66 18.75 -51.69 -6.24
N GLU A 67 19.20 -52.33 -5.16
CA GLU A 67 19.28 -51.71 -3.84
C GLU A 67 20.20 -50.47 -3.83
N LYS A 68 21.36 -50.53 -4.51
CA LYS A 68 22.27 -49.38 -4.63
C LYS A 68 21.66 -48.23 -5.42
N TYR A 69 20.98 -48.50 -6.53
CA TYR A 69 20.32 -47.46 -7.32
C TYR A 69 19.17 -46.82 -6.56
N ILE A 70 18.35 -47.62 -5.87
CA ILE A 70 17.27 -47.12 -5.03
C ILE A 70 17.83 -46.25 -3.90
N LEU A 71 18.91 -46.68 -3.25
CA LEU A 71 19.54 -45.91 -2.18
C LEU A 71 20.12 -44.58 -2.67
N ALA A 72 20.82 -44.58 -3.82
CA ALA A 72 21.36 -43.37 -4.43
C ALA A 72 20.25 -42.39 -4.82
N PHE A 73 19.17 -42.90 -5.42
CA PHE A 73 18.00 -42.10 -5.76
C PHE A 73 17.33 -41.52 -4.51
N ASN A 74 17.08 -42.34 -3.48
CA ASN A 74 16.46 -41.88 -2.24
C ASN A 74 17.31 -40.80 -1.54
N THR A 75 18.63 -40.95 -1.55
CA THR A 75 19.56 -39.95 -1.00
C THR A 75 19.46 -38.63 -1.77
N TYR A 76 19.53 -38.68 -3.10
CA TYR A 76 19.38 -37.50 -3.94
C TYR A 76 18.01 -36.83 -3.76
N MET A 77 16.93 -37.61 -3.69
CA MET A 77 15.59 -37.10 -3.46
C MET A 77 15.45 -36.44 -2.09
N TYR A 78 16.11 -36.97 -1.06
CA TYR A 78 16.14 -36.34 0.26
C TYR A 78 16.83 -34.97 0.20
N ASP A 79 17.97 -34.87 -0.49
CA ASP A 79 18.69 -33.62 -0.68
C ASP A 79 17.86 -32.59 -1.45
N VAL A 80 17.21 -32.99 -2.54
CA VAL A 80 16.28 -32.13 -3.30
C VAL A 80 15.13 -31.65 -2.40
N GLN A 81 14.53 -32.54 -1.60
CA GLN A 81 13.46 -32.16 -0.68
C GLN A 81 13.94 -31.20 0.43
N LYS A 82 15.18 -31.37 0.90
CA LYS A 82 15.81 -30.48 1.87
C LYS A 82 16.07 -29.10 1.26
N GLU A 83 16.60 -29.04 0.05
CA GLU A 83 16.83 -27.80 -0.68
C GLU A 83 15.52 -27.05 -0.95
N ILE A 84 14.47 -27.75 -1.42
CA ILE A 84 13.15 -27.16 -1.60
C ILE A 84 12.60 -26.58 -0.29
N ARG A 85 12.81 -27.24 0.85
CA ARG A 85 12.41 -26.72 2.16
C ARG A 85 13.17 -25.44 2.53
N VAL A 86 14.48 -25.41 2.29
CA VAL A 86 15.32 -24.22 2.53
C VAL A 86 14.90 -23.07 1.62
N LEU A 87 14.73 -23.30 0.32
CA LEU A 87 14.27 -22.30 -0.63
C LEU A 87 12.89 -21.74 -0.26
N LYS A 88 11.94 -22.60 0.13
CA LYS A 88 10.64 -22.15 0.64
C LYS A 88 10.76 -21.25 1.87
N LYS A 89 11.71 -21.54 2.77
CA LYS A 89 11.98 -20.71 3.95
C LYS A 89 12.55 -19.35 3.55
N ILE A 90 13.53 -19.33 2.66
CA ILE A 90 14.15 -18.10 2.12
C ILE A 90 13.10 -17.23 1.44
N VAL A 91 12.23 -17.80 0.60
CA VAL A 91 11.15 -17.07 -0.08
C VAL A 91 10.19 -16.42 0.91
N LYS A 92 9.82 -17.12 1.99
CA LYS A 92 8.96 -16.56 3.05
C LYS A 92 9.65 -15.41 3.79
N GLU A 93 10.93 -15.58 4.13
CA GLU A 93 11.72 -14.54 4.80
C GLU A 93 11.89 -13.30 3.91
N GLU A 94 12.12 -13.48 2.62
CA GLU A 94 12.22 -12.39 1.64
C GLU A 94 10.90 -11.63 1.53
N LYS A 95 9.76 -12.34 1.49
CA LYS A 95 8.45 -11.70 1.45
C LYS A 95 8.18 -10.85 2.69
N ILE A 96 8.58 -11.33 3.86
CA ILE A 96 8.49 -10.55 5.11
C ILE A 96 9.41 -9.33 5.06
N ARG A 97 10.62 -9.47 4.50
CA ARG A 97 11.58 -8.38 4.34
C ARG A 97 11.05 -7.29 3.42
N GLU A 98 10.47 -7.67 2.29
CA GLU A 98 9.86 -6.74 1.33
C GLU A 98 8.73 -5.92 1.97
N LEU A 99 7.85 -6.56 2.74
CA LEU A 99 6.77 -5.87 3.48
C LEU A 99 7.32 -4.88 4.53
N LYS A 100 8.39 -5.26 5.24
CA LYS A 100 9.06 -4.37 6.19
C LYS A 100 9.70 -3.17 5.46
N GLU A 101 10.36 -3.42 4.34
CA GLU A 101 11.00 -2.36 3.54
C GLU A 101 9.95 -1.38 2.97
N GLU A 102 8.80 -1.87 2.51
CA GLU A 102 7.70 -1.01 2.06
C GLU A 102 7.18 -0.12 3.20
N ARG A 103 7.04 -0.67 4.41
CA ARG A 103 6.66 0.11 5.59
C ARG A 103 7.70 1.18 5.92
N VAL A 104 8.98 0.82 5.87
CA VAL A 104 10.10 1.78 6.07
C VAL A 104 10.05 2.88 5.01
N LYS A 105 9.81 2.55 3.74
CA LYS A 105 9.67 3.54 2.65
C LYS A 105 8.50 4.50 2.90
N LYS A 106 7.36 4.03 3.42
CA LYS A 106 6.22 4.88 3.80
C LYS A 106 6.59 5.84 4.93
N LEU A 107 7.18 5.32 6.00
CA LEU A 107 7.63 6.13 7.14
C LEU A 107 8.69 7.16 6.73
N GLN A 108 9.61 6.81 5.82
CA GLN A 108 10.60 7.76 5.29
C GLN A 108 9.95 8.88 4.47
N LYS A 109 8.89 8.60 3.71
CA LYS A 109 8.12 9.61 2.99
C LYS A 109 7.39 10.54 3.96
N GLU A 110 6.75 9.99 4.98
CA GLU A 110 6.09 10.75 6.05
C GLU A 110 7.10 11.64 6.79
N LEU A 111 8.26 11.09 7.18
CA LEU A 111 9.31 11.85 7.83
C LEU A 111 9.80 13.02 6.96
N LYS A 112 10.06 12.77 5.66
CA LYS A 112 10.44 13.84 4.71
C LYS A 112 9.35 14.90 4.60
N TRP A 113 8.09 14.50 4.60
CA TRP A 113 6.95 15.43 4.59
C TRP A 113 6.93 16.28 5.86
N TYR A 114 7.06 15.68 7.05
CA TYR A 114 7.10 16.42 8.32
C TYR A 114 8.27 17.40 8.38
N ILE A 115 9.47 16.99 7.94
CA ILE A 115 10.63 17.88 7.88
C ILE A 115 10.33 19.09 6.98
N ASN A 116 9.79 18.86 5.79
CA ASN A 116 9.47 19.94 4.86
C ASN A 116 8.38 20.86 5.43
N GLU A 117 7.39 20.31 6.13
CA GLU A 117 6.34 21.08 6.76
C GLU A 117 6.87 21.92 7.94
N CYS A 118 7.75 21.36 8.77
CA CYS A 118 8.45 22.10 9.82
C CYS A 118 9.28 23.26 9.23
N LEU A 119 10.00 23.04 8.14
CA LEU A 119 10.76 24.10 7.45
C LEU A 119 9.84 25.18 6.88
N ARG A 120 8.70 24.79 6.31
CA ARG A 120 7.70 25.74 5.80
C ARG A 120 7.13 26.59 6.94
N LEU A 121 6.76 25.96 8.06
CA LEU A 121 6.25 26.65 9.24
C LEU A 121 7.30 27.56 9.88
N ASP A 122 8.57 27.14 9.93
CA ASP A 122 9.66 27.98 10.44
C ASP A 122 9.84 29.24 9.59
N ASN A 123 9.80 29.11 8.25
CA ASN A 123 9.86 30.26 7.36
C ASN A 123 8.72 31.27 7.61
N VAL A 124 7.48 30.76 7.80
CA VAL A 124 6.32 31.61 8.12
C VAL A 124 6.50 32.26 9.49
N SER A 125 6.95 31.52 10.50
CA SER A 125 7.21 32.02 11.85
C SER A 125 8.27 33.12 11.85
N GLN A 126 9.38 32.92 11.14
CA GLN A 126 10.43 33.93 10.98
C GLN A 126 9.92 35.19 10.27
N PHE A 127 9.07 35.04 9.26
CA PHE A 127 8.44 36.19 8.59
C PHE A 127 7.57 36.99 9.56
N LEU A 128 6.67 36.32 10.30
CA LEU A 128 5.81 36.97 11.28
C LEU A 128 6.61 37.63 12.40
N LYS A 129 7.70 37.00 12.85
CA LYS A 129 8.62 37.60 13.84
C LYS A 129 9.24 38.90 13.32
N LYS A 130 9.69 38.93 12.06
CA LYS A 130 10.23 40.14 11.43
C LYS A 130 9.17 41.24 11.32
N GLU A 131 7.92 40.90 10.97
CA GLU A 131 6.82 41.86 10.92
C GLU A 131 6.48 42.40 12.30
N ALA A 132 6.37 41.53 13.31
CA ALA A 132 6.12 41.93 14.69
C ALA A 132 7.21 42.89 15.21
N GLU A 133 8.48 42.63 14.90
CA GLU A 133 9.57 43.53 15.26
C GLU A 133 9.49 44.87 14.53
N LYS A 134 9.07 44.90 13.25
CA LYS A 134 8.86 46.16 12.51
C LYS A 134 7.76 46.99 13.17
N TRP A 135 6.63 46.37 13.51
CA TRP A 135 5.54 47.04 14.22
C TRP A 135 5.94 47.51 15.61
N LYS A 136 6.72 46.71 16.34
CA LYS A 136 7.27 47.11 17.65
C LYS A 136 8.16 48.34 17.53
N ARG A 137 9.09 48.38 16.57
CA ARG A 137 9.94 49.56 16.31
C ARG A 137 9.12 50.79 15.92
N ASN A 138 8.11 50.62 15.06
CA ASN A 138 7.22 51.72 14.66
C ASN A 138 6.39 52.26 15.83
N SER A 139 5.83 51.36 16.65
CA SER A 139 5.10 51.75 17.86
C SER A 139 5.99 52.51 18.84
N GLU A 140 7.21 52.03 19.06
CA GLU A 140 8.18 52.68 19.94
C GLU A 140 8.58 54.06 19.40
N LEU A 141 8.78 54.21 18.09
CA LEU A 141 9.03 55.51 17.47
C LEU A 141 7.86 56.47 17.69
N MET A 142 6.62 56.00 17.52
CA MET A 142 5.42 56.83 17.73
C MET A 142 5.25 57.23 19.20
N LYS A 143 5.51 56.31 20.15
CA LYS A 143 5.52 56.62 21.58
C LYS A 143 6.56 57.66 21.94
N ASN A 144 7.79 57.53 21.44
CA ASN A 144 8.85 58.51 21.66
C ASN A 144 8.49 59.88 21.07
N HIS A 145 7.85 59.92 19.89
CA HIS A 145 7.36 61.17 19.31
C HIS A 145 6.26 61.82 20.17
N MET A 146 5.30 61.03 20.65
CA MET A 146 4.23 61.48 21.56
C MET A 146 4.82 62.06 22.85
N LEU A 147 5.74 61.33 23.51
CA LEU A 147 6.42 61.79 24.72
C LEU A 147 7.22 63.08 24.49
N PHE A 148 7.86 63.21 23.33
CA PHE A 148 8.55 64.45 22.97
C PHE A 148 7.59 65.65 22.85
N LEU A 149 6.44 65.45 22.21
CA LEU A 149 5.41 66.48 22.08
C LEU A 149 4.79 66.84 23.43
N GLU A 150 4.48 65.86 24.27
CA GLU A 150 4.01 66.06 25.65
C GLU A 150 5.01 66.88 26.45
N LYS A 151 6.30 66.53 26.40
CA LYS A 151 7.36 67.28 27.08
C LYS A 151 7.51 68.70 26.54
N LYS A 152 7.32 68.92 25.23
CA LYS A 152 7.34 70.26 24.62
C LYS A 152 6.13 71.08 25.03
N LEU A 153 4.93 70.48 25.09
CA LEU A 153 3.70 71.11 25.54
C LEU A 153 3.77 71.47 27.01
N ALA A 154 4.22 70.57 27.89
CA ALA A 154 4.42 70.83 29.31
C ALA A 154 5.32 72.06 29.53
N LYS A 155 6.48 72.09 28.86
CA LYS A 155 7.39 73.26 28.90
C LYS A 155 6.75 74.56 28.40
N MET A 156 5.79 74.51 27.48
CA MET A 156 5.08 75.70 27.00
C MET A 156 4.02 76.14 28.02
N TYR A 157 3.26 75.20 28.58
CA TYR A 157 2.27 75.48 29.63
C TYR A 157 2.95 76.02 30.89
N ASP A 158 4.04 75.42 31.37
CA ASP A 158 4.79 75.93 32.52
C ASP A 158 5.25 77.38 32.30
N LYS A 159 5.69 77.72 31.08
CA LYS A 159 6.06 79.11 30.71
C LYS A 159 4.86 80.06 30.66
N VAL A 160 3.70 79.59 30.22
CA VAL A 160 2.47 80.40 30.19
C VAL A 160 1.99 80.66 31.61
N ILE A 161 1.95 79.62 32.45
CA ILE A 161 1.59 79.72 33.88
C ILE A 161 2.56 80.66 34.59
N LEU A 162 3.88 80.50 34.40
CA LEU A 162 4.87 81.42 34.97
C LEU A 162 4.67 82.88 34.51
N LYS A 163 4.26 83.13 33.26
CA LYS A 163 3.95 84.47 32.75
C LYS A 163 2.64 85.04 33.32
N GLU A 164 1.66 84.18 33.57
CA GLU A 164 0.37 84.53 34.15
C GLU A 164 0.51 84.83 35.65
N GLU A 165 1.31 84.04 36.37
CA GLU A 165 1.66 84.24 37.78
C GLU A 165 2.57 85.45 38.03
N THR A 166 3.44 85.81 37.06
CA THR A 166 4.36 86.96 37.19
C THR A 166 3.78 88.30 36.74
N GLY A 167 2.51 88.36 36.29
CA GLY A 167 1.73 89.60 36.21
C GLY A 167 2.48 90.86 35.74
N VAL A 168 3.08 90.85 34.54
CA VAL A 168 3.58 92.09 33.90
C VAL A 168 3.11 92.15 32.45
N LYS A 169 2.18 93.08 32.20
CA LYS A 169 1.99 93.68 30.89
C LYS A 169 3.28 94.42 30.52
N ALA A 170 3.96 93.98 29.47
CA ALA A 170 4.95 94.78 28.77
C ALA A 170 4.70 94.65 27.27
N GLU A 171 3.92 95.59 26.73
CA GLU A 171 4.04 95.99 25.34
C GLU A 171 5.32 96.81 25.21
N THR A 172 6.26 96.38 24.38
CA THR A 172 7.07 97.21 23.44
C THR A 172 8.27 96.42 22.91
N GLY A 173 8.60 96.64 21.64
CA GLY A 173 10.00 96.74 21.22
C GLY A 173 10.63 95.54 20.55
N THR A 174 10.56 95.53 19.22
CA THR A 174 11.60 95.02 18.32
C THR A 174 13.00 95.37 18.83
N GLN A 175 13.88 94.38 19.05
CA GLN A 175 15.31 94.49 18.72
C GLN A 175 15.91 93.11 18.45
N ALA A 176 16.38 92.94 17.23
CA ALA A 176 17.47 92.03 16.89
C ALA A 176 18.77 92.49 17.55
N LYS A 177 19.59 91.55 18.01
CA LYS A 177 21.06 91.60 18.22
C LYS A 177 21.51 90.16 18.55
N GLU A 178 22.08 89.45 17.59
CA GLU A 178 23.53 89.34 17.34
C GLU A 178 24.29 88.53 18.41
N GLY A 179 24.65 87.28 18.05
CA GLY A 179 25.94 86.60 18.33
C GLY A 179 26.34 86.28 19.79
N PRO A 180 27.32 85.37 20.06
CA PRO A 180 28.37 84.90 19.14
C PRO A 180 28.64 83.38 19.10
N PHE A 181 29.40 82.99 18.04
CA PHE A 181 30.36 81.88 17.88
C PHE A 181 31.02 81.38 19.20
N TYR A 182 31.50 80.14 19.40
CA TYR A 182 32.53 79.32 18.70
C TYR A 182 32.35 77.82 19.06
N ARG A 183 32.39 76.85 18.13
CA ARG A 183 33.55 76.02 17.68
C ARG A 183 34.36 75.29 18.80
N LYS A 184 34.39 73.93 18.77
CA LYS A 184 35.57 73.02 18.66
C LYS A 184 35.11 71.55 18.75
N GLU A 185 35.25 70.71 17.70
CA GLU A 185 36.36 69.76 17.42
C GLU A 185 36.80 68.92 18.65
N GLY A 186 37.03 67.60 18.61
CA GLY A 186 37.10 66.60 17.55
C GLY A 186 37.74 65.30 18.10
N SER A 187 37.66 64.20 17.34
CA SER A 187 38.64 63.09 17.18
C SER A 187 37.93 61.89 16.51
N ALA A 188 38.17 61.61 15.23
CA ALA A 188 39.28 60.83 14.63
C ALA A 188 39.21 59.34 15.04
N GLN A 189 38.87 58.38 14.18
CA GLN A 189 39.68 57.67 13.16
C GLN A 189 38.80 56.50 12.65
N LYS A 190 38.91 55.82 11.49
CA LYS A 190 39.77 55.77 10.30
C LYS A 190 39.07 54.81 9.31
N ARG A 191 39.09 55.14 8.00
CA ARG A 191 39.34 54.31 6.78
C ARG A 191 38.63 52.93 6.65
N ASN A 192 38.02 52.58 5.50
CA ASN A 192 38.69 52.32 4.22
C ASN A 192 37.74 52.29 3.00
N ALA A 193 38.41 52.40 1.85
CA ALA A 193 38.03 52.47 0.45
C ALA A 193 36.99 51.48 -0.14
N ALA A 194 36.40 51.97 -1.24
CA ALA A 194 35.62 51.36 -2.34
C ALA A 194 36.24 50.06 -2.94
N PRO A 195 35.61 49.30 -3.88
CA PRO A 195 34.57 49.74 -4.83
C PRO A 195 33.44 48.74 -5.16
N ARG A 196 32.34 49.21 -5.76
CA ARG A 196 31.48 48.36 -6.58
C ARG A 196 31.23 48.99 -7.95
N LYS A 197 31.80 48.35 -8.97
CA LYS A 197 31.47 48.51 -10.38
C LYS A 197 30.18 47.72 -10.69
N ALA A 198 29.28 48.41 -11.39
CA ALA A 198 28.50 48.04 -12.58
C ALA A 198 27.79 46.67 -12.75
N GLN A 199 26.69 46.75 -13.53
CA GLN A 199 25.80 45.73 -14.13
C GLN A 199 24.57 45.35 -13.27
N LYS A 200 23.31 45.42 -13.75
CA LYS A 200 22.72 45.80 -15.04
C LYS A 200 21.23 46.13 -14.76
N ARG A 201 20.71 47.22 -15.31
CA ARG A 201 19.29 47.58 -15.38
C ARG A 201 18.86 47.51 -16.85
N GLU A 202 17.78 46.80 -17.14
CA GLU A 202 16.93 46.98 -18.34
C GLU A 202 15.59 47.56 -17.82
N GLN A 203 15.25 48.81 -18.19
CA GLN A 203 14.23 49.21 -19.20
C GLN A 203 12.84 48.59 -18.96
N TYR A 204 11.72 49.31 -18.85
CA TYR A 204 11.14 50.45 -19.58
C TYR A 204 10.67 51.56 -18.61
N GLY A 205 10.39 52.83 -18.92
CA GLY A 205 10.37 53.76 -20.06
C GLY A 205 9.64 55.02 -19.53
N GLY A 206 10.23 56.23 -19.53
CA GLY A 206 10.11 57.28 -20.56
C GLY A 206 8.72 57.96 -20.53
N GLY A 207 8.49 59.27 -20.38
CA GLY A 207 9.35 60.48 -20.39
C GLY A 207 8.75 61.59 -19.48
N ALA A 208 9.54 62.58 -19.03
CA ALA A 208 9.86 63.85 -19.71
C ALA A 208 8.63 64.80 -19.78
N GLN A 209 8.66 66.08 -19.41
CA GLN A 209 9.76 67.00 -19.13
C GLN A 209 9.21 68.30 -18.47
N CYS A 210 10.13 69.02 -17.81
CA CYS A 210 10.27 70.47 -17.52
C CYS A 210 9.17 71.45 -17.99
N GLY A 211 8.91 72.58 -17.34
CA GLY A 211 9.63 73.36 -16.33
C GLY A 211 9.01 74.78 -16.29
N GLY A 212 9.49 75.66 -15.41
CA GLY A 212 9.13 77.08 -15.44
C GLY A 212 9.03 77.70 -14.05
N GLN A 213 9.83 78.72 -13.82
CA GLN A 213 10.08 79.41 -12.54
C GLN A 213 9.02 80.47 -12.21
N SER A 214 9.05 80.87 -10.93
CA SER A 214 8.83 82.24 -10.40
C SER A 214 7.46 82.90 -10.60
N GLU A 215 6.80 83.27 -9.50
CA GLU A 215 6.75 84.65 -8.99
C GLU A 215 5.82 84.75 -7.77
N GLY A 216 6.15 85.67 -6.87
CA GLY A 216 5.37 85.97 -5.68
C GLY A 216 4.06 86.68 -6.00
N GLY A 217 3.10 86.56 -5.11
CA GLY A 217 1.85 87.31 -5.17
C GLY A 217 0.95 86.97 -3.99
N ASN A 218 0.88 87.88 -3.02
CA ASN A 218 -0.19 87.91 -2.03
C ASN A 218 -1.54 87.90 -2.74
N ALA A 219 -2.41 86.94 -2.41
CA ALA A 219 -3.79 86.97 -2.84
C ALA A 219 -4.69 86.38 -1.74
N GLU A 220 -5.58 87.23 -1.23
CA GLU A 220 -6.63 86.91 -0.28
C GLU A 220 -7.44 85.69 -0.73
N CYS A 221 -7.67 84.77 0.22
CA CYS A 221 -8.54 83.61 0.04
C CYS A 221 -10.00 84.04 -0.12
N THR A 222 -10.55 83.89 -1.32
CA THR A 222 -12.00 83.92 -1.57
C THR A 222 -12.62 82.52 -1.38
N PRO A 223 -13.88 82.42 -0.90
CA PRO A 223 -14.53 81.16 -0.49
C PRO A 223 -14.82 80.16 -1.63
N LYS A 224 -14.59 80.51 -2.90
CA LYS A 224 -14.83 79.63 -4.05
C LYS A 224 -13.78 78.52 -4.26
N ASN A 225 -12.56 78.68 -3.71
CA ASN A 225 -11.49 77.69 -3.88
C ASN A 225 -11.55 76.53 -2.85
N LYS A 226 -12.14 76.76 -1.67
CA LYS A 226 -12.33 75.69 -0.67
C LYS A 226 -13.35 74.64 -1.12
N ALA A 227 -14.46 75.07 -1.73
CA ALA A 227 -15.49 74.15 -2.23
C ALA A 227 -14.98 73.20 -3.33
N LYS A 228 -14.13 73.69 -4.26
CA LYS A 228 -13.52 72.84 -5.30
C LYS A 228 -12.50 71.83 -4.73
N MET A 229 -11.78 72.20 -3.67
CA MET A 229 -10.81 71.32 -3.02
C MET A 229 -11.51 70.21 -2.21
N GLU A 230 -12.61 70.55 -1.53
CA GLU A 230 -13.46 69.60 -0.81
C GLU A 230 -14.18 68.62 -1.77
N GLU A 231 -14.67 69.11 -2.92
CA GLU A 231 -15.31 68.26 -3.93
C GLU A 231 -14.32 67.25 -4.56
N ASN A 232 -13.08 67.66 -4.80
CA ASN A 232 -12.03 66.76 -5.30
C ASN A 232 -11.63 65.70 -4.26
N ASN A 233 -11.55 66.07 -2.97
CA ASN A 233 -11.24 65.13 -1.90
C ASN A 233 -12.40 64.13 -1.69
N ALA A 234 -13.65 64.58 -1.79
CA ALA A 234 -14.83 63.71 -1.75
C ALA A 234 -14.84 62.69 -2.90
N LYS A 235 -14.48 63.10 -4.12
CA LYS A 235 -14.33 62.20 -5.28
C LYS A 235 -13.21 61.18 -5.09
N GLU A 236 -12.08 61.60 -4.52
CA GLU A 236 -10.96 60.69 -4.22
C GLU A 236 -11.32 59.66 -3.13
N LEU A 237 -12.06 60.08 -2.10
CA LEU A 237 -12.61 59.20 -1.07
C LEU A 237 -13.62 58.20 -1.66
N GLN A 238 -14.54 58.65 -2.51
CA GLN A 238 -15.47 57.74 -3.22
C GLN A 238 -14.73 56.72 -4.08
N HIS A 239 -13.67 57.12 -4.78
CA HIS A 239 -12.87 56.20 -5.58
C HIS A 239 -12.11 55.18 -4.71
N LYS A 240 -11.65 55.59 -3.52
CA LYS A 240 -11.03 54.67 -2.53
C LYS A 240 -12.05 53.68 -1.97
N VAL A 241 -13.25 54.14 -1.62
CA VAL A 241 -14.36 53.28 -1.15
C VAL A 241 -14.74 52.26 -2.22
N ALA A 242 -14.96 52.69 -3.46
CA ALA A 242 -15.28 51.78 -4.57
C ALA A 242 -14.17 50.74 -4.84
N ASN A 243 -12.90 51.12 -4.68
CA ASN A 243 -11.78 50.19 -4.80
C ASN A 243 -11.71 49.19 -3.63
N LEU A 244 -12.00 49.62 -2.40
CA LEU A 244 -12.06 48.75 -1.23
C LEU A 244 -13.24 47.77 -1.34
N GLU A 245 -14.40 48.23 -1.80
CA GLU A 245 -15.57 47.38 -2.06
C GLU A 245 -15.26 46.34 -3.14
N LYS A 246 -14.58 46.72 -4.23
CA LYS A 246 -14.12 45.75 -5.26
C LYS A 246 -13.16 44.71 -4.68
N LYS A 247 -12.23 45.11 -3.80
CA LYS A 247 -11.29 44.18 -3.14
C LYS A 247 -12.02 43.25 -2.17
N LEU A 248 -12.96 43.77 -1.38
CA LEU A 248 -13.79 43.00 -0.46
C LEU A 248 -14.63 41.97 -1.23
N LYS A 249 -15.28 42.38 -2.32
CA LYS A 249 -16.07 41.49 -3.17
C LYS A 249 -15.23 40.37 -3.79
N LYS A 250 -13.99 40.66 -4.21
CA LYS A 250 -13.04 39.63 -4.68
C LYS A 250 -12.67 38.65 -3.56
N GLN A 251 -12.43 39.12 -2.35
CA GLN A 251 -12.13 38.25 -1.21
C GLN A 251 -13.32 37.37 -0.83
N ILE A 252 -14.54 37.92 -0.81
CA ILE A 252 -15.77 37.16 -0.55
C ILE A 252 -15.93 36.04 -1.60
N ASN A 253 -15.81 36.37 -2.90
CA ASN A 253 -15.90 35.36 -3.96
C ASN A 253 -14.82 34.27 -3.84
N MET A 254 -13.59 34.65 -3.47
CA MET A 254 -12.51 33.69 -3.25
C MET A 254 -12.81 32.76 -2.07
N ASN A 255 -13.31 33.30 -0.95
CA ASN A 255 -13.70 32.52 0.21
C ASN A 255 -14.87 31.57 -0.11
N CYS A 256 -15.90 32.03 -0.82
CA CYS A 256 -16.99 31.15 -1.27
C CYS A 256 -16.47 30.00 -2.14
N SER A 257 -15.59 30.29 -3.11
CA SER A 257 -15.00 29.26 -3.97
C SER A 257 -14.15 28.25 -3.19
N LEU A 258 -13.39 28.70 -2.19
CA LEU A 258 -12.61 27.82 -1.31
C LEU A 258 -13.52 26.93 -0.45
N GLN A 259 -14.62 27.48 0.06
CA GLN A 259 -15.59 26.75 0.87
C GLN A 259 -16.34 25.69 0.05
N GLU A 260 -16.70 26.00 -1.19
CA GLU A 260 -17.27 25.04 -2.15
C GLU A 260 -16.30 23.89 -2.44
N LYS A 261 -15.02 24.20 -2.70
CA LYS A 261 -13.98 23.18 -2.92
C LYS A 261 -13.77 22.28 -1.71
N LEU A 262 -13.78 22.85 -0.50
CA LEU A 262 -13.65 22.09 0.74
C LEU A 262 -14.83 21.13 0.93
N THR A 263 -16.05 21.62 0.67
CA THR A 263 -17.28 20.82 0.76
C THR A 263 -17.28 19.69 -0.26
N LYS A 264 -16.89 19.98 -1.50
CA LYS A 264 -16.77 18.97 -2.57
C LYS A 264 -15.76 17.88 -2.20
N HIS A 265 -14.58 18.25 -1.69
CA HIS A 265 -13.57 17.30 -1.24
C HIS A 265 -14.08 16.42 -0.07
N TYR A 266 -14.85 16.98 0.86
CA TYR A 266 -15.45 16.21 1.95
C TYR A 266 -16.48 15.19 1.44
N ILE A 267 -17.32 15.58 0.48
CA ILE A 267 -18.31 14.69 -0.16
C ILE A 267 -17.59 13.58 -0.94
N GLU A 268 -16.59 13.92 -1.75
CA GLU A 268 -15.79 12.94 -2.51
C GLU A 268 -15.09 11.95 -1.58
N LYS A 269 -14.46 12.43 -0.49
CA LYS A 269 -13.85 11.56 0.53
C LYS A 269 -14.87 10.60 1.13
N SER A 270 -16.06 11.09 1.48
CA SER A 270 -17.15 10.26 1.99
C SER A 270 -17.63 9.21 0.98
N GLN A 271 -17.67 9.54 -0.32
CA GLN A 271 -18.01 8.59 -1.39
C GLN A 271 -16.96 7.47 -1.52
N TYR A 272 -15.66 7.80 -1.45
CA TYR A 272 -14.60 6.78 -1.49
C TYR A 272 -14.60 5.91 -0.25
N GLU A 273 -14.88 6.46 0.93
CA GLU A 273 -15.06 5.68 2.16
C GLU A 273 -16.26 4.72 2.04
N LYS A 274 -17.38 5.18 1.47
CA LYS A 274 -18.54 4.34 1.21
C LYS A 274 -18.20 3.20 0.22
N LEU A 275 -17.53 3.52 -0.89
CA LEU A 275 -17.08 2.53 -1.87
C LEU A 275 -16.14 1.50 -1.23
N PHE A 276 -15.20 1.95 -0.41
CA PHE A 276 -14.31 1.08 0.33
C PHE A 276 -15.06 0.12 1.25
N MET A 277 -16.07 0.62 1.97
CA MET A 277 -16.92 -0.22 2.83
C MET A 277 -17.73 -1.23 2.03
N GLU A 278 -18.25 -0.86 0.85
CA GLU A 278 -18.94 -1.78 -0.07
C GLU A 278 -17.99 -2.87 -0.59
N CYS A 279 -16.76 -2.52 -0.98
CA CYS A 279 -15.74 -3.49 -1.37
C CYS A 279 -15.38 -4.44 -0.22
N ALA A 280 -15.18 -3.91 0.99
CA ALA A 280 -14.87 -4.72 2.17
C ALA A 280 -16.02 -5.69 2.51
N GLN A 281 -17.27 -5.23 2.39
CA GLN A 281 -18.45 -6.09 2.57
C GLN A 281 -18.56 -7.16 1.49
N GLN A 282 -18.23 -6.84 0.25
CA GLN A 282 -18.24 -7.81 -0.84
C GLN A 282 -17.19 -8.91 -0.62
N VAL A 283 -15.95 -8.53 -0.26
CA VAL A 283 -14.90 -9.49 0.10
C VAL A 283 -15.34 -10.37 1.28
N LYS A 284 -15.99 -9.79 2.30
CA LYS A 284 -16.54 -10.55 3.42
C LYS A 284 -17.61 -11.55 2.98
N LYS A 285 -18.50 -11.17 2.05
CA LYS A 285 -19.51 -12.07 1.49
C LYS A 285 -18.87 -13.20 0.68
N ASP A 286 -17.84 -12.91 -0.10
CA ASP A 286 -17.17 -13.91 -0.93
C ASP A 286 -16.35 -14.90 -0.10
N LEU A 287 -15.70 -14.43 0.98
CA LEU A 287 -15.07 -15.31 1.97
C LEU A 287 -16.08 -16.20 2.69
N ALA A 288 -17.24 -15.66 3.07
CA ALA A 288 -18.30 -16.45 3.68
C ALA A 288 -18.84 -17.52 2.71
N LYS A 289 -19.04 -17.20 1.42
CA LYS A 289 -19.42 -18.19 0.41
C LYS A 289 -18.36 -19.28 0.23
N LEU A 290 -17.08 -18.92 0.22
CA LEU A 290 -15.98 -19.87 0.10
C LEU A 290 -15.94 -20.83 1.31
N ALA A 291 -16.12 -20.31 2.53
CA ALA A 291 -16.21 -21.11 3.74
C ALA A 291 -17.37 -22.12 3.69
N MET A 292 -18.57 -21.65 3.31
CA MET A 292 -19.74 -22.53 3.17
C MET A 292 -19.58 -23.56 2.03
N SER A 293 -18.84 -23.25 0.96
CA SER A 293 -18.52 -24.20 -0.10
C SER A 293 -17.56 -25.29 0.39
N ASN A 294 -16.55 -24.91 1.17
CA ASN A 294 -15.56 -25.83 1.73
C ASN A 294 -16.20 -26.78 2.76
N ASP A 295 -17.12 -26.27 3.59
CA ASP A 295 -17.87 -27.11 4.53
C ASP A 295 -18.75 -28.15 3.82
N LYS A 296 -19.38 -27.77 2.71
CA LYS A 296 -20.15 -28.69 1.85
C LYS A 296 -19.24 -29.75 1.20
N GLU A 297 -18.08 -29.34 0.70
CA GLU A 297 -17.10 -30.26 0.11
C GLU A 297 -16.56 -31.27 1.15
N LYS A 298 -16.28 -30.82 2.38
CA LYS A 298 -15.88 -31.70 3.49
C LYS A 298 -16.98 -32.68 3.88
N TYR A 299 -18.22 -32.22 4.01
CA TYR A 299 -19.36 -33.08 4.31
C TYR A 299 -19.52 -34.20 3.27
N VAL A 300 -19.36 -33.86 1.98
CA VAL A 300 -19.42 -34.83 0.89
C VAL A 300 -18.26 -35.82 0.95
N GLU A 301 -17.04 -35.35 1.23
CA GLU A 301 -15.87 -36.22 1.34
C GLU A 301 -15.97 -37.22 2.50
N GLU A 302 -16.55 -36.83 3.63
CA GLU A 302 -16.73 -37.68 4.82
C GLU A 302 -17.89 -38.69 4.69
N ASN A 303 -19.00 -38.31 4.06
CA ASN A 303 -20.21 -39.15 4.01
C ASN A 303 -20.33 -39.98 2.72
N PHE A 304 -19.68 -39.57 1.63
CA PHE A 304 -19.82 -40.21 0.31
C PHE A 304 -18.48 -40.74 -0.22
N THR A 305 -17.49 -41.00 0.65
CA THR A 305 -16.18 -41.52 0.25
C THR A 305 -16.29 -42.82 -0.56
N SER A 306 -17.23 -43.70 -0.22
CA SER A 306 -17.47 -44.96 -0.94
C SER A 306 -17.98 -44.74 -2.37
N LEU A 307 -18.89 -43.78 -2.56
CA LEU A 307 -19.44 -43.40 -3.87
C LEU A 307 -18.38 -42.73 -4.75
N MET A 308 -17.46 -41.98 -4.13
CA MET A 308 -16.34 -41.32 -4.82
C MET A 308 -15.32 -42.31 -5.39
N ASN A 309 -15.20 -43.49 -4.75
CA ASN A 309 -14.27 -44.55 -5.13
C ASN A 309 -14.87 -45.56 -6.12
N GLU A 310 -16.12 -45.34 -6.56
CA GLU A 310 -16.79 -46.22 -7.51
C GLU A 310 -16.18 -46.13 -8.91
N ALA A 311 -16.01 -47.29 -9.56
CA ALA A 311 -15.28 -47.44 -10.81
C ALA A 311 -15.96 -46.73 -11.99
N GLU A 312 -17.29 -46.57 -11.95
CA GLU A 312 -18.08 -45.92 -13.01
C GLU A 312 -17.74 -44.44 -13.19
N LEU A 313 -17.15 -43.80 -12.17
CA LEU A 313 -16.78 -42.39 -12.19
C LEU A 313 -15.26 -42.18 -12.40
N SER A 314 -14.49 -43.21 -12.77
CA SER A 314 -13.02 -43.13 -12.89
C SER A 314 -12.50 -42.05 -13.86
N TYR A 315 -13.35 -41.58 -14.77
CA TYR A 315 -13.05 -40.49 -15.72
C TYR A 315 -12.91 -39.12 -15.06
N PHE A 316 -13.42 -38.94 -13.84
CA PHE A 316 -13.34 -37.68 -13.10
C PHE A 316 -12.26 -37.73 -12.02
N THR A 317 -11.54 -36.64 -11.84
CA THR A 317 -10.62 -36.47 -10.70
C THR A 317 -11.39 -36.41 -9.37
N LYS A 318 -10.70 -36.72 -8.27
CA LYS A 318 -11.32 -36.71 -6.93
C LYS A 318 -11.97 -35.35 -6.62
N GLU A 319 -11.33 -34.25 -6.97
CA GLU A 319 -11.88 -32.89 -6.81
C GLU A 319 -13.09 -32.61 -7.73
N GLU A 320 -13.10 -33.11 -8.96
CA GLU A 320 -14.25 -32.97 -9.87
C GLU A 320 -15.47 -33.74 -9.38
N LYS A 321 -15.27 -34.96 -8.88
CA LYS A 321 -16.34 -35.76 -8.28
C LYS A 321 -16.95 -35.06 -7.05
N LYS A 322 -16.12 -34.42 -6.20
CA LYS A 322 -16.59 -33.64 -5.04
C LYS A 322 -17.48 -32.49 -5.50
N LYS A 323 -17.01 -31.71 -6.47
CA LYS A 323 -17.74 -30.56 -7.01
C LYS A 323 -19.04 -30.99 -7.68
N LEU A 324 -19.03 -32.11 -8.41
CA LEU A 324 -20.21 -32.68 -9.05
C LEU A 324 -21.27 -33.07 -8.02
N LEU A 325 -20.89 -33.77 -6.95
CA LEU A 325 -21.81 -34.14 -5.86
C LEU A 325 -22.34 -32.92 -5.12
N VAL A 326 -21.48 -31.95 -4.78
CA VAL A 326 -21.92 -30.69 -4.14
C VAL A 326 -22.90 -29.94 -5.04
N SER A 327 -22.67 -29.92 -6.36
CA SER A 327 -23.58 -29.32 -7.34
C SER A 327 -24.89 -30.10 -7.45
N PHE A 328 -24.83 -31.43 -7.46
CA PHE A 328 -25.99 -32.30 -7.52
C PHE A 328 -26.89 -32.15 -6.29
N PHE A 329 -26.32 -32.15 -5.09
CA PHE A 329 -27.06 -31.92 -3.84
C PHE A 329 -27.56 -30.49 -3.68
N SER A 330 -26.95 -29.53 -4.38
CA SER A 330 -27.41 -28.15 -4.43
C SER A 330 -28.43 -27.90 -5.55
N SER A 331 -28.77 -28.91 -6.37
CA SER A 331 -29.75 -28.77 -7.44
C SER A 331 -31.15 -28.57 -6.85
N ASN A 332 -31.84 -27.53 -7.32
CA ASN A 332 -33.20 -27.22 -6.87
C ASN A 332 -34.17 -28.36 -7.17
N ASP A 333 -33.93 -29.12 -8.25
CA ASP A 333 -34.79 -30.24 -8.65
C ASP A 333 -34.71 -31.40 -7.66
N LEU A 334 -33.51 -31.74 -7.18
CA LEU A 334 -33.34 -32.76 -6.15
C LEU A 334 -33.95 -32.30 -4.81
N ILE A 335 -33.75 -31.03 -4.43
CA ILE A 335 -34.34 -30.47 -3.22
C ILE A 335 -35.87 -30.50 -3.29
N GLN A 336 -36.46 -30.13 -4.44
CA GLN A 336 -37.90 -30.21 -4.65
C GLN A 336 -38.40 -31.66 -4.66
N PHE A 337 -37.66 -32.58 -5.27
CA PHE A 337 -37.98 -34.01 -5.30
C PHE A 337 -37.96 -34.63 -3.89
N VAL A 338 -36.91 -34.39 -3.11
CA VAL A 338 -36.83 -34.82 -1.71
C VAL A 338 -37.92 -34.16 -0.89
N LYS A 339 -38.18 -32.87 -1.10
CA LYS A 339 -39.24 -32.17 -0.37
C LYS A 339 -40.62 -32.75 -0.66
N LYS A 340 -40.87 -33.12 -1.92
CA LYS A 340 -42.11 -33.78 -2.36
C LYS A 340 -42.22 -35.19 -1.78
N ASN A 341 -41.17 -35.99 -1.76
CA ASN A 341 -41.25 -37.39 -1.30
C ASN A 341 -41.14 -37.56 0.22
N VAL A 342 -40.42 -36.67 0.92
CA VAL A 342 -40.21 -36.77 2.38
C VAL A 342 -41.28 -35.99 3.16
N PHE A 343 -41.78 -34.87 2.61
CA PHE A 343 -42.75 -34.01 3.32
C PHE A 343 -44.16 -34.00 2.74
N CYS A 344 -44.43 -34.59 1.55
CA CYS A 344 -45.82 -34.86 1.18
C CYS A 344 -46.33 -36.08 1.96
N LYS A 345 -47.37 -35.85 2.77
CA LYS A 345 -48.09 -36.84 3.55
C LYS A 345 -48.94 -37.75 2.66
N GLU A 346 -48.34 -38.51 1.76
CA GLU A 346 -49.01 -39.64 1.14
C GLU A 346 -48.10 -40.85 1.25
N ARG A 347 -48.29 -41.57 2.36
CA ARG A 347 -47.62 -42.83 2.63
C ARG A 347 -48.05 -43.84 1.57
N ALA A 348 -47.15 -44.17 0.65
CA ALA A 348 -47.10 -45.53 0.13
C ALA A 348 -46.30 -46.36 1.16
N SER A 349 -47.00 -47.28 1.82
CA SER A 349 -46.46 -48.24 2.78
C SER A 349 -45.32 -49.04 2.16
N PHE A 350 -44.09 -48.75 2.57
CA PHE A 350 -43.00 -49.72 2.49
C PHE A 350 -42.99 -50.52 3.79
N ASP A 351 -43.49 -51.75 3.68
CA ASP A 351 -43.41 -52.74 4.73
C ASP A 351 -41.97 -53.25 4.80
N LEU A 352 -41.20 -52.71 5.73
CA LEU A 352 -39.96 -53.30 6.18
C LEU A 352 -40.19 -53.70 7.63
N GLN A 353 -40.48 -54.99 7.81
CA GLN A 353 -40.63 -55.62 9.12
C GLN A 353 -39.48 -55.22 10.04
N SER A 354 -39.76 -54.39 11.05
CA SER A 354 -38.86 -54.22 12.20
C SER A 354 -39.31 -55.16 13.31
N LYS A 355 -38.65 -56.32 13.39
CA LYS A 355 -38.52 -57.02 14.67
C LYS A 355 -37.63 -56.15 15.55
N ASN A 356 -38.24 -55.54 16.57
CA ASN A 356 -37.72 -55.27 17.92
C ASN A 356 -38.37 -54.00 18.45
N SER A 357 -39.39 -54.19 19.28
CA SER A 357 -40.02 -53.14 20.06
C SER A 357 -39.15 -52.77 21.27
N TYR A 358 -39.05 -51.48 21.55
CA TYR A 358 -38.91 -50.97 22.91
C TYR A 358 -39.84 -49.77 23.07
N PRO A 359 -40.55 -49.63 24.22
CA PRO A 359 -41.53 -48.57 24.40
C PRO A 359 -40.84 -47.23 24.67
N SER A 360 -41.20 -46.24 23.85
CA SER A 360 -40.87 -44.83 24.02
C SER A 360 -41.63 -44.25 25.20
N THR A 361 -40.92 -43.74 26.21
CA THR A 361 -41.49 -42.85 27.24
C THR A 361 -41.33 -41.40 26.77
N ALA A 362 -42.37 -40.88 26.14
CA ALA A 362 -42.47 -39.47 25.81
C ALA A 362 -42.88 -38.66 27.06
N VAL A 363 -41.92 -37.97 27.66
CA VAL A 363 -42.21 -36.93 28.67
C VAL A 363 -42.64 -35.65 27.94
N LYS A 364 -43.92 -35.32 28.04
CA LYS A 364 -44.49 -34.04 27.60
C LYS A 364 -44.05 -32.94 28.58
N TYR A 365 -43.20 -32.00 28.14
CA TYR A 365 -43.08 -30.72 28.83
C TYR A 365 -44.09 -29.73 28.26
N GLN A 366 -45.04 -29.42 29.14
CA GLN A 366 -46.15 -28.50 28.99
C GLN A 366 -45.65 -27.05 28.94
N LYS A 367 -46.07 -26.30 27.93
CA LYS A 367 -45.92 -24.85 27.88
C LYS A 367 -46.62 -24.23 29.09
N ARG A 368 -45.91 -23.41 29.86
CA ARG A 368 -46.52 -22.34 30.65
C ARG A 368 -45.93 -21.02 30.18
N SER A 369 -46.68 -20.36 29.32
CA SER A 369 -46.72 -18.91 29.24
C SER A 369 -47.32 -18.37 30.53
N ASP A 370 -47.04 -17.10 30.81
CA ASP A 370 -47.74 -16.22 31.77
C ASP A 370 -47.06 -16.03 33.13
N ILE A 371 -46.05 -15.16 33.18
CA ILE A 371 -45.90 -14.18 34.27
C ILE A 371 -45.57 -12.81 33.65
N SER A 372 -46.38 -11.84 34.06
CA SER A 372 -46.50 -10.44 33.64
C SER A 372 -45.22 -9.60 33.80
N PRO A 373 -45.10 -8.47 33.05
CA PRO A 373 -44.07 -7.45 33.24
C PRO A 373 -44.28 -6.61 34.51
N PHE A 374 -43.20 -5.96 34.94
CA PHE A 374 -43.00 -4.99 36.03
C PHE A 374 -42.49 -5.51 37.38
N ILE A 375 -41.56 -4.69 37.93
CA ILE A 375 -40.85 -4.73 39.23
C ILE A 375 -39.56 -5.58 39.13
N LEU A 376 -38.33 -5.04 39.14
CA LEU A 376 -37.78 -3.79 39.68
C LEU A 376 -36.57 -3.35 38.83
#